data_AF-A0A956QAL8-F1
#
_entry.id   AF-A0A956QAL8-F1
#
_cell.length_a   1.000
_cell.length_b   1.000
_cell.length_c   1.000
_cell.angle_alpha   90.00
_cell.angle_beta   90.00
_cell.angle_gamma   90.00
#
_symmetry.space_group_name_H-M   'P 1'
#
loop_
_entity.id
_entity.type
_entity.pdbx_description
1 polymer ?
#
loop_
_entity_poly.entity_id
_entity_poly.type
_entity_poly.pdbx_seq_one_letter_code
_entity_poly.pdbx_strand_id
1 'polypeptide(L)'
;MRRRGFILVLALILCLLIVVIGLGFLGMRRGEYEAGASAVAVAEARSVARAGMEDAKVKLAKDQFFPTGVGDEQLLFSYTEDLPSITRSSAGSYQVTVDRTRKSSGVVVIESVGTAGSLKSPRGRYAISAELDLKDYRFKNWNEGALSRR
;
A
#
# COMPACT_ATOMS: atom_id res chain seq x y z
N MET A 1 3.48 -6.49 66.72
CA MET A 1 3.65 -7.29 65.49
C MET A 1 2.64 -6.96 64.37
N ARG A 2 1.37 -6.64 64.65
CA ARG A 2 0.34 -6.26 63.63
C ARG A 2 0.73 -5.11 62.66
N ARG A 3 1.45 -4.08 63.12
CA ARG A 3 1.84 -2.94 62.27
C ARG A 3 2.84 -3.29 61.16
N ARG A 4 3.73 -4.28 61.39
CA ARG A 4 4.75 -4.67 60.40
C ARG A 4 4.14 -5.50 59.25
N GLY A 5 3.17 -6.37 59.55
CA GLY A 5 2.41 -7.11 58.54
C GLY A 5 1.56 -6.21 57.66
N PHE A 6 0.94 -5.18 58.25
CA PHE A 6 0.15 -4.19 57.49
C PHE A 6 1.01 -3.41 56.48
N ILE A 7 2.22 -2.98 56.87
CA ILE A 7 3.15 -2.27 55.97
C ILE A 7 3.56 -3.16 54.79
N LEU A 8 3.83 -4.44 55.04
CA LEU A 8 4.15 -5.41 53.99
C LEU A 8 3.01 -5.58 52.98
N VAL A 9 1.77 -5.75 53.47
CA VAL A 9 0.59 -5.87 52.60
C VAL A 9 0.35 -4.60 51.79
N LEU A 10 0.47 -3.43 52.42
CA LEU A 10 0.33 -2.14 51.74
C LEU A 10 1.39 -1.95 50.64
N ALA A 11 2.65 -2.27 50.94
CA ALA A 11 3.74 -2.20 49.97
C ALA A 11 3.53 -3.15 48.79
N LEU A 12 3.00 -4.35 49.03
CA LEU A 12 2.75 -5.35 48.01
C LEU A 12 1.59 -4.94 47.09
N ILE A 13 0.52 -4.37 47.66
CA ILE A 13 -0.59 -3.78 46.89
C ILE A 13 -0.09 -2.60 46.05
N LEU A 14 0.71 -1.70 46.63
CA LEU A 14 1.26 -0.56 45.92
C LEU A 14 2.16 -1.00 44.75
N CYS A 15 3.02 -2.01 44.98
CA CYS A 15 3.87 -2.59 43.95
C CYS A 15 3.03 -3.19 42.81
N LEU A 16 2.00 -3.96 43.14
CA LEU A 16 1.09 -4.54 42.15
C LEU A 16 0.37 -3.46 41.32
N LEU A 17 -0.06 -2.38 41.96
CA LEU A 17 -0.72 -1.25 41.30
C LEU A 17 0.24 -0.55 40.31
N ILE A 18 1.49 -0.31 40.71
CA ILE A 18 2.52 0.26 39.85
C ILE A 18 2.81 -0.65 38.64
N VAL A 19 2.89 -1.97 38.86
CA VAL A 19 3.14 -2.94 37.77
C VAL A 19 2.00 -2.93 36.76
N VAL A 20 0.74 -2.95 37.21
CA VAL A 20 -0.44 -2.91 36.32
C VAL A 20 -0.45 -1.63 35.49
N ILE A 21 -0.16 -0.49 36.11
CA ILE A 21 -0.08 0.80 35.40
C ILE A 21 1.07 0.77 34.37
N GLY A 22 2.25 0.27 34.76
CA GLY A 22 3.42 0.17 33.87
C GLY A 22 3.15 -0.69 32.63
N LEU A 23 2.46 -1.82 32.80
CA LEU A 23 2.03 -2.67 31.69
C LEU A 23 1.02 -1.97 30.78
N GLY A 24 0.09 -1.19 31.34
CA GLY A 24 -0.85 -0.38 30.57
C GLY A 24 -0.14 0.63 29.66
N PHE A 25 0.87 1.33 30.18
CA PHE A 25 1.69 2.27 29.39
C PHE A 25 2.51 1.58 28.30
N LEU A 26 3.07 0.40 28.58
CA LEU A 26 3.80 -0.37 27.56
C LEU A 26 2.89 -0.82 26.42
N GLY A 27 1.66 -1.22 26.74
CA GLY A 27 0.65 -1.62 25.75
C GLY A 27 0.30 -0.50 24.77
N MET A 28 0.15 0.74 25.26
CA MET A 28 -0.20 1.89 24.41
C MET A 28 0.86 2.20 23.36
N ARG A 29 2.16 2.16 23.74
CA ARG A 29 3.25 2.44 22.79
C ARG A 29 3.29 1.46 21.62
N ARG A 30 2.96 0.19 21.85
CA ARG A 30 2.91 -0.81 20.77
C ARG A 30 1.91 -0.43 19.68
N GLY A 31 0.72 0.05 20.07
CA GLY A 31 -0.30 0.50 19.13
C GLY A 31 0.16 1.69 18.27
N GLU A 32 0.86 2.65 18.87
CA GLU A 32 1.41 3.81 18.16
C GLU A 32 2.49 3.40 17.14
N TYR A 33 3.39 2.48 17.52
CA TYR A 33 4.41 1.96 16.60
C TYR A 33 3.80 1.17 15.44
N GLU A 34 2.80 0.33 15.71
CA GLU A 34 2.12 -0.43 14.66
C GLU A 34 1.36 0.49 13.69
N ALA A 35 0.71 1.55 14.20
CA ALA A 35 0.06 2.57 13.38
C ALA A 35 1.07 3.35 12.51
N GLY A 36 2.20 3.77 13.11
CA GLY A 36 3.27 4.46 12.38
C GLY A 36 3.89 3.60 11.29
N ALA A 37 4.18 2.33 11.58
CA ALA A 37 4.70 1.39 10.60
C ALA A 37 3.70 1.14 9.45
N SER A 38 2.40 1.07 9.77
CA SER A 38 1.35 0.93 8.76
C SER A 38 1.27 2.16 7.85
N ALA A 39 1.32 3.37 8.41
CA ALA A 39 1.30 4.62 7.65
C ALA A 39 2.48 4.71 6.66
N VAL A 40 3.69 4.33 7.10
CA VAL A 40 4.87 4.26 6.23
C VAL A 40 4.67 3.24 5.11
N ALA A 41 4.16 2.05 5.42
CA ALA A 41 3.92 1.02 4.41
C ALA A 41 2.87 1.45 3.38
N VAL A 42 1.83 2.18 3.78
CA VAL A 42 0.83 2.76 2.87
C VAL A 42 1.44 3.84 1.99
N ALA A 43 2.29 4.70 2.54
CA ALA A 43 2.99 5.72 1.76
C ALA A 43 3.96 5.10 0.73
N GLU A 44 4.72 4.06 1.13
CA GLU A 44 5.56 3.28 0.21
C GLU A 44 4.72 2.65 -0.90
N ALA A 45 3.61 1.99 -0.56
CA ALA A 45 2.71 1.36 -1.53
C ALA A 45 2.08 2.37 -2.50
N ARG A 46 1.72 3.57 -2.02
CA ARG A 46 1.21 4.67 -2.84
C ARG A 46 2.24 5.13 -3.87
N SER A 47 3.49 5.32 -3.46
CA SER A 47 4.58 5.69 -4.37
C SER A 47 4.82 4.61 -5.44
N VAL A 48 4.76 3.35 -5.04
CA VAL A 48 4.86 2.20 -5.96
C VAL A 48 3.70 2.17 -6.96
N ALA A 49 2.46 2.40 -6.51
CA ALA A 49 1.29 2.48 -7.38
C ALA A 49 1.42 3.63 -8.40
N ARG A 50 1.94 4.79 -7.97
CA ARG A 50 2.20 5.92 -8.88
C ARG A 50 3.24 5.57 -9.94
N ALA A 51 4.29 4.83 -9.58
CA ALA A 51 5.27 4.35 -10.55
C ALA A 51 4.61 3.45 -11.61
N GLY A 52 3.70 2.56 -11.19
CA GLY A 52 2.93 1.73 -12.13
C GLY A 52 2.02 2.54 -13.06
N MET A 53 1.36 3.59 -12.56
CA MET A 53 0.57 4.49 -13.42
C MET A 53 1.45 5.18 -14.49
N GLU A 54 2.60 5.70 -14.08
CA GLU A 54 3.52 6.39 -14.98
C GLU A 54 4.13 5.44 -16.03
N ASP A 55 4.51 4.24 -15.61
CA ASP A 55 4.97 3.19 -16.51
C ASP A 55 3.90 2.82 -17.55
N ALA A 56 2.65 2.60 -17.10
CA ALA A 56 1.54 2.28 -17.99
C ALA A 56 1.30 3.39 -19.04
N LYS A 57 1.34 4.65 -18.59
CA LYS A 57 1.26 5.81 -19.49
C LYS A 57 2.38 5.80 -20.52
N VAL A 58 3.62 5.58 -20.11
CA VAL A 58 4.77 5.55 -21.03
C VAL A 58 4.68 4.39 -22.02
N LYS A 59 4.27 3.19 -21.56
CA LYS A 59 4.09 2.02 -22.42
C LYS A 59 2.99 2.28 -23.47
N LEU A 60 1.84 2.82 -23.05
CA LEU A 60 0.75 3.17 -23.96
C LEU A 60 1.08 4.35 -24.89
N ALA A 61 1.89 5.30 -24.44
CA ALA A 61 2.36 6.41 -25.27
C ALA A 61 3.36 5.97 -26.35
N LYS A 62 4.18 4.96 -26.06
CA LYS A 62 5.09 4.36 -27.04
C LYS A 62 4.35 3.44 -28.01
N ASP A 63 3.40 2.66 -27.49
CA ASP A 63 2.61 1.72 -28.26
C ASP A 63 1.16 1.69 -27.77
N GLN A 64 0.27 2.29 -28.55
CA GLN A 64 -1.17 2.31 -28.29
C GLN A 64 -1.81 0.91 -28.26
N PHE A 65 -1.13 -0.11 -28.82
CA PHE A 65 -1.61 -1.49 -28.87
C PHE A 65 -1.03 -2.38 -27.76
N PHE A 66 -0.13 -1.87 -26.92
CA PHE A 66 0.51 -2.64 -25.84
C PHE A 66 -0.49 -3.43 -24.97
N PRO A 67 -0.30 -4.73 -24.70
CA PRO A 67 0.84 -5.54 -25.08
C PRO A 67 0.77 -5.95 -26.55
N THR A 68 1.92 -5.94 -27.23
CA THR A 68 1.99 -6.35 -28.64
C THR A 68 1.63 -7.84 -28.80
N GLY A 69 0.95 -8.17 -29.91
CA GLY A 69 0.75 -9.57 -30.33
C GLY A 69 -0.53 -10.26 -29.85
N VAL A 70 -1.35 -9.61 -29.00
CA VAL A 70 -2.63 -10.16 -28.50
C VAL A 70 -3.87 -9.72 -29.29
N GLY A 71 -3.66 -8.95 -30.37
CA GLY A 71 -4.74 -8.47 -31.24
C GLY A 71 -5.48 -7.26 -30.66
N ASP A 72 -6.09 -6.47 -31.55
CA ASP A 72 -6.83 -5.25 -31.18
C ASP A 72 -8.11 -5.54 -30.36
N GLU A 73 -8.53 -6.80 -30.29
CA GLU A 73 -9.75 -7.24 -29.61
C GLU A 73 -9.56 -7.41 -28.10
N GLN A 74 -8.32 -7.41 -27.58
CA GLN A 74 -8.12 -7.52 -26.14
C GLN A 74 -8.52 -6.22 -25.42
N LEU A 75 -9.71 -6.25 -24.81
CA LEU A 75 -10.26 -5.13 -24.06
C LEU A 75 -9.65 -4.98 -22.67
N LEU A 76 -9.24 -6.06 -22.02
CA LEU A 76 -8.71 -6.02 -20.66
C LEU A 76 -7.40 -6.80 -20.58
N PHE A 77 -6.37 -6.19 -20.00
CA PHE A 77 -5.12 -6.87 -19.71
C PHE A 77 -4.52 -6.38 -18.40
N SER A 78 -3.66 -7.20 -17.81
CA SER A 78 -2.91 -6.84 -16.61
C SER A 78 -1.49 -7.34 -16.68
N TYR A 79 -0.57 -6.60 -16.07
CA TYR A 79 0.82 -7.00 -15.92
C TYR A 79 1.34 -6.59 -14.54
N THR A 80 2.39 -7.29 -14.09
CA THR A 80 3.02 -7.07 -12.79
C THR A 80 4.51 -6.82 -13.01
N GLU A 81 5.06 -5.85 -12.28
CA GLU A 81 6.48 -5.53 -12.34
C GLU A 81 7.03 -5.28 -10.94
N ASP A 82 8.23 -5.79 -10.69
CA ASP A 82 8.96 -5.59 -9.45
C ASP A 82 9.83 -4.33 -9.55
N LEU A 83 9.76 -3.47 -8.53
CA LEU A 83 10.62 -2.29 -8.43
C LEU A 83 11.92 -2.65 -7.68
N PRO A 84 13.08 -2.57 -8.35
CA PRO A 84 14.35 -2.74 -7.67
C PRO A 84 14.57 -1.60 -6.66
N SER A 85 15.22 -1.92 -5.54
CA SER A 85 15.66 -0.91 -4.57
C SER A 85 17.17 -0.82 -4.59
N ILE A 86 17.69 0.40 -4.39
CA ILE A 86 19.13 0.65 -4.26
C ILE A 86 19.63 0.22 -2.88
N THR A 87 18.76 0.23 -1.86
CA THR A 87 19.13 0.02 -0.44
C THR A 87 18.53 -1.24 0.18
N ARG A 88 17.55 -1.86 -0.48
CA ARG A 88 16.85 -3.07 -0.01
C ARG A 88 16.82 -4.10 -1.14
N SER A 89 16.47 -5.34 -0.83
CA SER A 89 16.29 -6.40 -1.84
C SER A 89 15.13 -6.11 -2.82
N SER A 90 14.12 -5.32 -2.41
CA SER A 90 13.01 -4.86 -3.28
C SER A 90 12.37 -3.58 -2.70
N ALA A 91 12.01 -2.63 -3.56
CA ALA A 91 11.26 -1.43 -3.17
C ALA A 91 9.76 -1.75 -3.05
N GLY A 92 9.27 -2.72 -3.82
CA GLY A 92 7.89 -3.11 -3.92
C GLY A 92 7.62 -3.77 -5.27
N SER A 93 6.34 -3.97 -5.53
CA SER A 93 5.84 -4.41 -6.84
C SER A 93 4.53 -3.69 -7.14
N TYR A 94 4.26 -3.45 -8.41
CA TYR A 94 2.95 -2.96 -8.82
C TYR A 94 2.31 -3.92 -9.80
N GLN A 95 0.99 -4.00 -9.73
CA GLN A 95 0.16 -4.65 -10.74
C GLN A 95 -0.65 -3.57 -11.44
N VAL A 96 -0.56 -3.48 -12.76
CA VAL A 96 -1.37 -2.58 -13.57
C VAL A 96 -2.41 -3.39 -14.30
N THR A 97 -3.65 -2.91 -14.29
CA THR A 97 -4.76 -3.39 -15.10
C THR A 97 -5.19 -2.25 -16.03
N VAL A 98 -5.34 -2.55 -17.32
CA VAL A 98 -5.77 -1.59 -18.33
C VAL A 98 -7.03 -2.11 -18.98
N ASP A 99 -8.08 -1.29 -18.93
CA ASP A 99 -9.37 -1.51 -19.58
C ASP A 99 -9.54 -0.55 -20.77
N ARG A 100 -9.71 -1.15 -21.94
CA ARG A 100 -9.84 -0.53 -23.26
C ARG A 100 -11.26 -0.56 -23.79
N THR A 101 -12.25 -0.94 -22.98
CA THR A 101 -13.67 -0.97 -23.40
C THR A 101 -14.12 0.39 -23.96
N ARG A 102 -13.51 1.50 -23.52
CA ARG A 102 -13.79 2.86 -23.99
C ARG A 102 -12.78 3.41 -25.03
N LYS A 103 -11.92 2.56 -25.61
CA LYS A 103 -10.88 2.98 -26.58
C LYS A 103 -11.45 3.73 -27.78
N SER A 104 -12.66 3.39 -28.25
CA SER A 104 -13.34 4.08 -29.35
C SER A 104 -13.64 5.57 -29.05
N SER A 105 -13.80 5.92 -27.77
CA SER A 105 -13.92 7.30 -27.30
C SER A 105 -12.58 8.01 -27.07
N GLY A 106 -11.46 7.30 -27.31
CA GLY A 106 -10.10 7.79 -27.08
C GLY A 106 -9.66 7.73 -25.62
N VAL A 107 -10.32 6.94 -24.78
CA VAL A 107 -10.03 6.84 -23.34
C VAL A 107 -9.79 5.39 -22.94
N VAL A 108 -8.81 5.17 -22.07
CA VAL A 108 -8.58 3.87 -21.40
C VAL A 108 -8.59 4.06 -19.90
N VAL A 109 -9.12 3.09 -19.15
CA VAL A 109 -9.08 3.11 -17.69
C VAL A 109 -7.87 2.32 -17.23
N ILE A 110 -7.06 2.92 -16.37
CA ILE A 110 -5.86 2.30 -15.81
C ILE A 110 -6.04 2.21 -14.30
N GLU A 111 -5.86 1.01 -13.76
CA GLU A 111 -5.76 0.77 -12.34
C GLU A 111 -4.36 0.26 -12.02
N SER A 112 -3.66 0.90 -11.09
CA SER A 112 -2.40 0.43 -10.55
C SER A 112 -2.52 0.13 -9.06
N VAL A 113 -2.20 -1.11 -8.70
CA VAL A 113 -2.12 -1.56 -7.31
C VAL A 113 -0.66 -1.72 -6.92
N GLY A 114 -0.18 -0.79 -6.10
CA GLY A 114 1.15 -0.85 -5.53
C GLY A 114 1.19 -1.65 -4.24
N THR A 115 2.23 -2.46 -4.09
CA THR A 115 2.49 -3.30 -2.91
C THR A 115 3.85 -2.96 -2.33
N ALA A 116 3.88 -2.56 -1.06
CA ALA A 116 5.13 -2.29 -0.34
C ALA A 116 5.76 -3.60 0.16
N GLY A 117 7.01 -3.85 -0.21
CA GLY A 117 7.71 -5.12 0.08
C GLY A 117 7.49 -6.18 -1.00
N SER A 118 7.82 -7.44 -0.69
CA SER A 118 7.66 -8.56 -1.64
C SER A 118 6.19 -8.93 -1.81
N LEU A 119 5.81 -9.39 -3.00
CA LEU A 119 4.48 -10.00 -3.26
C LEU A 119 4.13 -11.13 -2.27
N LYS A 120 5.12 -11.87 -1.78
CA LYS A 120 4.91 -12.97 -0.82
C LYS A 120 4.65 -12.48 0.61
N SER A 121 5.06 -11.26 0.93
CA SER A 121 4.98 -10.67 2.27
C SER A 121 4.63 -9.18 2.20
N PRO A 122 3.43 -8.84 1.70
CA PRO A 122 3.02 -7.45 1.50
C PRO A 122 2.88 -6.72 2.84
N ARG A 123 3.58 -5.61 3.00
CA ARG A 123 3.47 -4.75 4.19
C ARG A 123 2.30 -3.77 4.08
N GLY A 124 2.00 -3.31 2.88
CA GLY A 124 0.88 -2.40 2.58
C GLY A 124 0.49 -2.49 1.12
N ARG A 125 -0.77 -2.16 0.80
CA ARG A 125 -1.30 -2.09 -0.55
C ARG A 125 -2.03 -0.78 -0.77
N TYR A 126 -1.90 -0.23 -1.98
CA TYR A 126 -2.55 1.01 -2.36
C TYR A 126 -2.97 0.94 -3.82
N ALA A 127 -4.21 1.34 -4.10
CA ALA A 127 -4.77 1.35 -5.44
C ALA A 127 -4.92 2.78 -5.95
N ILE A 128 -4.59 2.98 -7.21
CA ILE A 128 -4.83 4.21 -7.95
C ILE A 128 -5.57 3.82 -9.21
N SER A 129 -6.66 4.53 -9.53
CA SER A 129 -7.40 4.36 -10.76
C SER A 129 -7.59 5.71 -11.44
N ALA A 130 -7.33 5.77 -12.73
CA ALA A 130 -7.54 6.97 -13.53
C ALA A 130 -7.91 6.62 -14.96
N GLU A 131 -8.58 7.55 -15.63
CA GLU A 131 -8.82 7.51 -17.06
C GLU A 131 -7.65 8.18 -17.78
N LEU A 132 -7.04 7.53 -18.76
CA LEU A 132 -6.01 8.10 -19.62
C LEU A 132 -6.62 8.45 -20.97
N ASP A 133 -6.51 9.71 -21.36
CA ASP A 133 -6.88 10.16 -22.71
C ASP A 133 -5.74 9.83 -23.68
N LEU A 134 -6.04 9.08 -24.74
CA LEU A 134 -5.06 8.60 -25.71
C LEU A 134 -4.59 9.71 -26.68
N LYS A 135 -5.27 10.85 -26.74
CA LYS A 135 -4.86 11.97 -27.62
C LYS A 135 -3.72 12.78 -27.03
N ASP A 136 -3.75 13.04 -25.73
CA ASP A 136 -2.79 13.89 -25.03
C ASP A 136 -2.02 13.16 -23.91
N TYR A 137 -2.32 11.87 -23.68
CA TYR A 137 -1.75 11.02 -22.63
C TYR A 137 -1.84 11.65 -21.23
N ARG A 138 -2.94 12.37 -20.95
CA ARG A 138 -3.20 12.96 -19.64
C ARG A 138 -4.19 12.13 -18.85
N PHE A 139 -3.90 11.99 -17.56
CA PHE A 139 -4.83 11.39 -16.62
C PHE A 139 -5.99 12.33 -16.30
N LYS A 140 -7.19 11.76 -16.29
CA LYS A 140 -8.47 12.34 -15.91
C LYS A 140 -9.09 11.43 -14.86
N ASN A 141 -10.03 11.95 -14.06
CA ASN A 141 -10.77 11.17 -13.07
C ASN A 141 -9.85 10.34 -12.14
N TRP A 142 -8.84 11.00 -11.58
CA TRP A 142 -7.82 10.38 -10.73
C TRP A 142 -8.39 10.06 -9.34
N ASN A 143 -8.44 8.78 -9.01
CA ASN A 143 -8.92 8.24 -7.74
C ASN A 143 -7.82 7.44 -7.04
N GLU A 144 -7.67 7.66 -5.74
CA GLU A 144 -6.66 6.97 -4.93
C GLU A 144 -7.30 6.39 -3.66
N GLY A 145 -6.92 5.18 -3.27
CA GLY A 145 -7.46 4.51 -2.10
C GLY A 145 -6.56 3.44 -1.51
N ALA A 146 -6.45 3.40 -0.19
CA ALA A 146 -5.80 2.28 0.49
C ALA A 146 -6.68 1.03 0.40
N LEU A 147 -6.10 -0.09 0.00
CA LEU A 147 -6.81 -1.36 0.01
C LEU A 147 -6.70 -1.95 1.42
N SER A 148 -7.84 -2.19 2.07
CA SER A 148 -7.88 -2.92 3.35
C SER A 148 -7.23 -4.29 3.16
N ARG A 149 -6.36 -4.71 4.10
CA ARG A 149 -5.94 -6.11 4.20
C ARG A 149 -7.22 -6.96 4.34
N ARG A 150 -7.50 -7.81 3.37
CA ARG A 150 -8.43 -8.94 3.51
C ARG A 150 -7.66 -10.13 4.05
#